data_AF-A0A350PEJ4-F1
#
_entry.id   AF-A0A350PEJ4-F1
#
_cell.length_a   1.000
_cell.length_b   1.000
_cell.length_c   1.000
_cell.angle_alpha   90.00
_cell.angle_beta   90.00
_cell.angle_gamma   90.00
#
_symmetry.space_group_name_H-M   'P 1'
#
loop_
_entity.id
_entity.type
_entity.pdbx_description
1 polymer ?
#
loop_
_entity_poly.entity_id
_entity_poly.type
_entity_poly.pdbx_seq_one_letter_code
_entity_poly.pdbx_strand_id
1 'polypeptide(L)' 'MDKGYVYFLTNYRRTTIYIGVTNNIHSRVWEHKLGEGSF' A
#
# COMPACT_ATOMS: atom_id res chain seq x y z
N MET A 1 -1.42 -19.52 -9.94
CA MET A 1 -0.56 -18.34 -10.18
C MET A 1 -1.13 -17.21 -9.35
N ASP A 2 -0.38 -16.72 -8.37
CA ASP A 2 -0.81 -15.55 -7.61
C ASP A 2 -0.63 -14.29 -8.45
N LYS A 3 -1.67 -13.45 -8.47
CA LYS A 3 -1.64 -12.18 -9.19
C LYS A 3 -0.92 -11.14 -8.34
N GLY A 4 0.15 -10.57 -8.87
CA GLY A 4 0.83 -9.41 -8.28
C GLY A 4 0.29 -8.11 -8.85
N TYR A 5 0.24 -7.07 -8.03
CA TYR A 5 -0.20 -5.72 -8.37
C TYR A 5 0.90 -4.72 -8.00
N VAL A 6 1.15 -3.78 -8.89
CA VAL A 6 1.88 -2.54 -8.58
C VAL A 6 0.84 -1.48 -8.22
N TYR A 7 1.05 -0.73 -7.15
CA TYR A 7 0.09 0.29 -6.69
C TYR A 7 0.75 1.63 -6.37
N PHE A 8 -0.06 2.67 -6.49
CA PHE A 8 0.21 4.02 -6.01
C PHE A 8 -0.86 4.36 -4.96
N LEU A 9 -0.43 4.69 -3.75
CA LEU A 9 -1.30 5.10 -2.65
C LEU A 9 -0.85 6.48 -2.18
N THR A 10 -1.76 7.27 -1.63
CA THR A 10 -1.41 8.54 -1.00
C THR A 10 -2.08 8.70 0.35
N ASN A 11 -1.49 9.51 1.23
CA ASN A 11 -2.13 9.84 2.50
C ASN A 11 -3.35 10.76 2.28
N TYR A 12 -4.19 10.90 3.30
CA TYR A 12 -5.40 11.73 3.22
C TYR A 12 -5.12 13.16 2.75
N ARG A 13 -3.99 13.74 3.17
CA ARG A 13 -3.58 15.10 2.79
C ARG A 13 -2.97 15.20 1.39
N ARG A 14 -2.80 14.08 0.68
CA ARG A 14 -2.20 14.00 -0.67
C ARG A 14 -0.78 14.60 -0.75
N THR A 15 -0.04 14.55 0.35
CA THR A 15 1.32 15.10 0.45
C THR A 15 2.40 14.05 0.21
N THR A 16 2.06 12.77 0.35
CA THR A 16 3.01 11.66 0.28
C THR A 16 2.46 10.60 -0.66
N ILE A 17 3.30 10.13 -1.58
CA ILE A 17 2.97 9.04 -2.49
C ILE A 17 3.77 7.80 -2.07
N TYR A 18 3.07 6.70 -1.88
CA TYR A 18 3.63 5.37 -1.62
C TYR A 18 3.51 4.54 -2.90
N ILE A 19 4.60 3.89 -3.29
CA ILE A 19 4.65 2.99 -4.45
C ILE A 19 5.10 1.62 -3.94
N GLY A 20 4.40 0.56 -4.33
CA GLY A 20 4.75 -0.78 -3.89
C GLY A 20 4.16 -1.88 -4.73
N VAL A 21 4.51 -3.12 -4.35
CA VAL A 21 3.99 -4.35 -4.94
C VAL A 21 3.25 -5.17 -3.89
N THR A 22 2.16 -5.82 -4.25
CA THR A 22 1.41 -6.73 -3.37
C THR A 22 0.60 -7.73 -4.17
N ASN A 23 0.29 -8.89 -3.60
CA ASN A 23 -0.73 -9.80 -4.13
C ASN A 23 -2.14 -9.52 -3.55
N ASN A 24 -2.25 -8.65 -2.54
CA ASN A 24 -3.50 -8.27 -1.89
C ASN A 24 -3.49 -6.77 -1.51
N ILE A 25 -4.25 -5.96 -2.26
CA ILE A 25 -4.34 -4.51 -2.05
C ILE A 25 -5.11 -4.15 -0.77
N HIS A 26 -6.12 -4.93 -0.39
CA HIS A 26 -6.96 -4.66 0.79
C HIS A 26 -6.14 -4.75 2.08
N SER A 27 -5.38 -5.84 2.24
CA SER A 27 -4.48 -6.00 3.39
C SER A 27 -3.44 -4.89 3.44
N ARG A 28 -2.82 -4.55 2.29
CA ARG A 28 -1.81 -3.49 2.24
C ARG A 28 -2.31 -2.12 2.69
N VAL A 29 -3.53 -1.74 2.33
CA VAL A 29 -4.11 -0.47 2.78
C VAL A 29 -4.26 -0.42 4.30
N TRP A 30 -4.62 -1.56 4.92
CA TRP A 30 -4.76 -1.64 6.38
C TRP A 30 -3.41 -1.56 7.10
N GLU A 31 -2.40 -2.27 6.61
CA GLU A 31 -1.04 -2.22 7.15
C GLU A 31 -0.48 -0.78 7.13
N HIS A 32 -0.62 -0.07 6.01
CA HIS A 32 -0.24 1.35 5.91
C HIS A 32 -0.99 2.24 6.91
N LYS A 33 -2.26 1.95 7.19
CA LYS A 33 -3.06 2.70 8.15
C LYS A 33 -2.65 2.43 9.60
N LEU A 34 -2.19 1.22 9.90
CA LEU A 34 -1.66 0.82 11.21
C LEU A 34 -0.19 1.22 11.42
N GLY A 35 0.49 1.68 10.37
CA GLY A 35 1.94 1.94 10.41
C GLY A 35 2.78 0.67 10.39
N GLU A 36 2.18 -0.45 10.02
CA GLU A 36 2.86 -1.75 9.89
C GLU A 36 3.43 -1.90 8.48
N GLY A 37 4.57 -2.58 8.35
CA GLY A 37 5.17 -2.88 7.05
C GLY A 37 5.77 -1.69 6.29
N SER A 38 5.98 -0.56 6.99
CA SER A 38 6.71 0.62 6.49
C SER A 38 8.04 0.73 7.24
N PHE A 39 9.16 0.55 6.53
CA PHE A 39 10.48 1.05 6.96
C PHE A 39 10.76 2.37 6.24
#